data_AF-S2VHD3-F1
#
_entry.id   AF-S2VHD3-F1
#
_cell.length_a   1.000
_cell.length_b   1.000
_cell.length_c   1.000
_cell.angle_alpha   90.00
_cell.angle_beta   90.00
_cell.angle_gamma   90.00
#
_symmetry.space_group_name_H-M   'P 1'
#
loop_
_entity.id
_entity.type
_entity.pdbx_description
1 polymer ?
#
loop_
_entity_poly.entity_id
_entity_poly.type
_entity_poly.pdbx_seq_one_letter_code
_entity_poly.pdbx_strand_id
1 'polypeptide(L)'
;MKHPSYLAVAAAAATAIFIPAAALAAPATPAAPTTNLSRVDAEKTADRDKAAQDKAAAEAELARVTADLAAEQDKLPKLEESLTTARQRLADQEAPLAPLLAQQQELTTECGKLDTAGANQEKKLAQLRTTLKEVQETEYATIDEKNALVVKRSKMQQAGADVTDISAQIDALEKKLEQLRTQQQQLNTQIYELQPLIEELRGAQGQCPVMQAELAQQIKDAQAAAAPARTDVAEKAKVLEAAQARVATLSERAAALNKKIAELTEILARPLPTLPAQPEQPAPSAPVEPAQPSAPVVPTTPPTGPAATPTVTGTPAAPSTAAAPTAATPAASPAAATPKASASKPQLAHSGAELGGAIGAATVLLGAGGALALRRVRN
;
A
#
# COMPACT_ATOMS: atom_id res chain seq x y z
N MET A 1 -36.96 -46.34 -0.45
CA MET A 1 -36.57 -47.77 -0.58
C MET A 1 -37.63 -48.63 0.12
N LYS A 2 -37.63 -49.94 -0.13
CA LYS A 2 -38.66 -50.90 0.33
C LYS A 2 -38.66 -51.04 1.86
N HIS A 3 -39.83 -51.23 2.48
CA HIS A 3 -40.22 -52.49 3.15
C HIS A 3 -41.64 -52.39 3.78
N PRO A 4 -42.53 -53.37 3.54
CA PRO A 4 -43.81 -53.52 4.23
C PRO A 4 -43.80 -54.69 5.24
N SER A 5 -44.94 -54.86 5.94
CA SER A 5 -45.44 -56.12 6.55
C SER A 5 -44.87 -56.61 7.89
N TYR A 6 -45.71 -56.57 8.94
CA TYR A 6 -45.83 -57.52 10.07
C TYR A 6 -47.08 -57.09 10.90
N LEU A 7 -47.90 -57.95 11.54
CA LEU A 7 -48.30 -59.35 11.27
C LEU A 7 -49.65 -59.53 11.99
N ALA A 8 -50.62 -60.26 11.43
CA ALA A 8 -51.88 -60.59 12.11
C ALA A 8 -51.80 -62.00 12.72
N VAL A 9 -52.18 -62.13 13.99
CA VAL A 9 -52.31 -63.40 14.75
C VAL A 9 -53.53 -63.22 15.66
N ALA A 10 -54.71 -63.69 15.27
CA ALA A 10 -55.25 -65.06 15.36
C ALA A 10 -56.02 -65.29 16.67
N ALA A 11 -57.20 -65.91 16.53
CA ALA A 11 -58.20 -66.06 17.59
C ALA A 11 -58.26 -67.50 18.14
N ALA A 12 -59.23 -67.71 19.03
CA ALA A 12 -59.78 -68.98 19.53
C ALA A 12 -59.18 -69.58 20.82
N ALA A 13 -59.97 -69.45 21.90
CA ALA A 13 -60.14 -70.48 22.92
C ALA A 13 -61.53 -70.29 23.55
N ALA A 14 -62.47 -71.18 23.24
CA ALA A 14 -63.80 -71.22 23.85
C ALA A 14 -63.97 -72.60 24.51
N THR A 15 -64.08 -72.61 25.84
CA THR A 15 -64.11 -73.86 26.62
C THR A 15 -65.52 -74.07 27.18
N ALA A 16 -66.26 -75.01 26.59
CA ALA A 16 -67.56 -75.42 27.10
C ALA A 16 -67.39 -76.38 28.28
N ILE A 17 -68.22 -76.23 29.33
CA ILE A 17 -68.29 -77.16 30.46
C ILE A 17 -69.56 -78.01 30.34
N PHE A 18 -69.41 -79.28 30.70
CA PHE A 18 -70.26 -80.41 30.33
C PHE A 18 -71.33 -80.70 31.40
N ILE A 19 -72.57 -80.99 30.98
CA ILE A 19 -73.67 -81.44 31.84
C ILE A 19 -73.99 -82.90 31.48
N PRO A 20 -73.95 -83.87 32.42
CA PRO A 20 -74.46 -85.21 32.19
C PRO A 20 -75.93 -85.34 32.65
N ALA A 21 -76.80 -85.80 31.74
CA ALA A 21 -78.18 -86.18 32.05
C ALA A 21 -78.56 -87.46 31.28
N ALA A 22 -78.74 -88.58 32.00
CA ALA A 22 -79.24 -89.88 31.55
C ALA A 22 -79.35 -90.82 32.78
N ALA A 23 -80.29 -91.76 32.92
CA ALA A 23 -81.51 -92.02 32.14
C ALA A 23 -82.53 -92.82 33.00
N LEU A 24 -83.80 -92.81 32.58
CA LEU A 24 -84.88 -93.70 33.04
C LEU A 24 -84.59 -95.18 32.72
N ALA A 25 -84.98 -96.11 33.60
CA ALA A 25 -85.39 -97.47 33.21
C ALA A 25 -86.25 -98.19 34.28
N ALA A 26 -87.46 -98.57 33.90
CA ALA A 26 -88.36 -99.57 34.50
C ALA A 26 -89.42 -99.93 33.43
N PRO A 27 -90.29 -100.95 33.58
CA PRO A 27 -90.29 -102.14 34.44
C PRO A 27 -90.40 -103.46 33.61
N ALA A 28 -90.49 -104.64 34.25
CA ALA A 28 -91.06 -105.85 33.60
C ALA A 28 -91.50 -106.95 34.60
N THR A 29 -92.71 -107.48 34.41
CA THR A 29 -93.20 -108.79 34.89
C THR A 29 -93.68 -109.61 33.69
N PRO A 30 -93.67 -110.95 33.75
CA PRO A 30 -94.95 -111.67 33.60
C PRO A 30 -95.08 -112.98 34.42
N ALA A 31 -96.31 -113.53 34.44
CA ALA A 31 -96.72 -114.82 35.03
C ALA A 31 -96.34 -116.03 34.13
N ALA A 32 -96.66 -117.32 34.35
CA ALA A 32 -97.63 -118.05 35.22
C ALA A 32 -97.17 -119.56 35.32
N PRO A 33 -98.05 -120.59 35.48
CA PRO A 33 -99.00 -120.94 36.55
C PRO A 33 -98.76 -122.38 37.15
N THR A 34 -99.49 -122.80 38.20
CA THR A 34 -100.24 -124.11 38.24
C THR A 34 -101.07 -124.35 39.53
N THR A 35 -102.38 -124.55 39.33
CA THR A 35 -103.34 -125.44 40.05
C THR A 35 -103.23 -125.80 41.55
N ASN A 36 -104.15 -125.19 42.31
CA ASN A 36 -105.26 -125.82 43.09
C ASN A 36 -105.08 -126.52 44.46
N LEU A 37 -105.94 -126.04 45.38
CA LEU A 37 -106.58 -126.68 46.54
C LEU A 37 -105.70 -127.11 47.74
N SER A 38 -105.59 -126.22 48.75
CA SER A 38 -106.42 -126.36 49.96
C SER A 38 -106.24 -125.21 50.98
N ARG A 39 -107.28 -124.99 51.81
CA ARG A 39 -107.22 -124.40 53.17
C ARG A 39 -107.06 -122.87 53.39
N VAL A 40 -107.99 -122.10 52.81
CA VAL A 40 -108.90 -121.07 53.39
C VAL A 40 -108.54 -120.23 54.65
N ASP A 41 -107.67 -120.65 55.57
CA ASP A 41 -107.44 -119.98 56.86
C ASP A 41 -106.17 -119.08 56.91
N ALA A 42 -105.50 -118.86 55.77
CA ALA A 42 -104.23 -118.10 55.69
C ALA A 42 -104.28 -116.79 54.86
N GLU A 43 -105.31 -116.56 54.03
CA GLU A 43 -105.35 -115.38 53.14
C GLU A 43 -105.69 -114.08 53.87
N LYS A 44 -106.52 -114.13 54.93
CA LYS A 44 -106.89 -112.94 55.72
C LYS A 44 -105.75 -112.40 56.60
N THR A 45 -104.73 -113.21 56.85
CA THR A 45 -103.44 -112.77 57.40
C THR A 45 -102.54 -112.23 56.28
N ALA A 46 -102.39 -112.94 55.15
CA ALA A 46 -101.49 -112.54 54.07
C ALA A 46 -101.75 -111.13 53.49
N ASP A 47 -103.02 -110.75 53.22
CA ASP A 47 -103.34 -109.38 52.75
C ASP A 47 -103.11 -108.32 53.84
N ARG A 48 -103.25 -108.70 55.11
CA ARG A 48 -103.03 -107.81 56.26
C ARG A 48 -101.55 -107.62 56.55
N ASP A 49 -100.76 -108.67 56.37
CA ASP A 49 -99.30 -108.68 56.48
C ASP A 49 -98.68 -107.93 55.31
N LYS A 50 -99.22 -108.08 54.09
CA LYS A 50 -98.84 -107.27 52.92
C LYS A 50 -99.18 -105.80 53.10
N ALA A 51 -100.39 -105.47 53.55
CA ALA A 51 -100.76 -104.07 53.85
C ALA A 51 -99.91 -103.49 55.01
N ALA A 52 -99.49 -104.31 55.99
CA ALA A 52 -98.56 -103.91 57.03
C ALA A 52 -97.12 -103.74 56.49
N GLN A 53 -96.70 -104.56 55.54
CA GLN A 53 -95.40 -104.48 54.87
C GLN A 53 -95.31 -103.24 53.95
N ASP A 54 -96.34 -102.99 53.14
CA ASP A 54 -96.46 -101.80 52.29
C ASP A 54 -96.55 -100.54 53.14
N LYS A 55 -97.27 -100.58 54.27
CA LYS A 55 -97.27 -99.50 55.27
C LYS A 55 -95.90 -99.30 55.90
N ALA A 56 -95.21 -100.35 56.35
CA ALA A 56 -93.89 -100.24 56.94
C ALA A 56 -92.83 -99.77 55.93
N ALA A 57 -92.97 -100.15 54.66
CA ALA A 57 -92.16 -99.63 53.56
C ALA A 57 -92.43 -98.15 53.31
N ALA A 58 -93.70 -97.73 53.31
CA ALA A 58 -94.08 -96.32 53.20
C ALA A 58 -93.64 -95.47 54.42
N GLU A 59 -93.68 -96.03 55.63
CA GLU A 59 -93.16 -95.39 56.85
C GLU A 59 -91.62 -95.32 56.84
N ALA A 60 -90.93 -96.31 56.27
CA ALA A 60 -89.48 -96.30 56.08
C ALA A 60 -89.03 -95.32 54.97
N GLU A 61 -89.76 -95.26 53.84
CA GLU A 61 -89.60 -94.23 52.80
C GLU A 61 -89.86 -92.84 53.39
N LEU A 62 -90.94 -92.64 54.15
CA LEU A 62 -91.24 -91.37 54.80
C LEU A 62 -90.13 -90.97 55.79
N ALA A 63 -89.65 -91.90 56.62
CA ALA A 63 -88.54 -91.65 57.54
C ALA A 63 -87.25 -91.28 56.79
N ARG A 64 -86.97 -91.95 55.66
CA ARG A 64 -85.83 -91.65 54.79
C ARG A 64 -85.94 -90.28 54.14
N VAL A 65 -87.07 -89.97 53.51
CA VAL A 65 -87.34 -88.65 52.90
C VAL A 65 -87.30 -87.55 53.96
N THR A 66 -87.75 -87.81 55.19
CA THR A 66 -87.66 -86.85 56.30
C THR A 66 -86.22 -86.63 56.76
N ALA A 67 -85.39 -87.69 56.79
CA ALA A 67 -83.96 -87.60 57.10
C ALA A 67 -83.17 -86.89 55.99
N ASP A 68 -83.45 -87.18 54.71
CA ASP A 68 -82.85 -86.52 53.56
C ASP A 68 -83.26 -85.05 53.51
N LEU A 69 -84.54 -84.72 53.78
CA LEU A 69 -85.02 -83.33 53.89
C LEU A 69 -84.33 -82.58 55.04
N ALA A 70 -84.15 -83.19 56.20
CA ALA A 70 -83.40 -82.60 57.31
C ALA A 70 -81.92 -82.38 56.95
N ALA A 71 -81.29 -83.35 56.27
CA ALA A 71 -79.91 -83.23 55.80
C ALA A 71 -79.72 -82.15 54.72
N GLU A 72 -80.74 -81.88 53.89
CA GLU A 72 -80.74 -80.71 52.97
C GLU A 72 -81.02 -79.40 53.71
N GLN A 73 -81.91 -79.38 54.71
CA GLN A 73 -82.14 -78.21 55.56
C GLN A 73 -80.87 -77.81 56.34
N ASP A 74 -80.05 -78.78 56.79
CA ASP A 74 -78.75 -78.54 57.42
C ASP A 74 -77.64 -78.08 56.45
N LYS A 75 -77.86 -78.18 55.13
CA LYS A 75 -76.94 -77.65 54.10
C LYS A 75 -77.27 -76.21 53.72
N LEU A 76 -78.54 -75.80 53.76
CA LEU A 76 -78.97 -74.44 53.46
C LEU A 76 -78.17 -73.36 54.23
N PRO A 77 -78.03 -73.37 55.57
CA PRO A 77 -77.29 -72.33 56.28
C PRO A 77 -75.80 -72.31 55.93
N LYS A 78 -75.19 -73.47 55.64
CA LYS A 78 -73.79 -73.58 55.19
C LYS A 78 -73.61 -73.01 53.78
N LEU A 79 -74.59 -73.22 52.90
CA LEU A 79 -74.61 -72.62 51.57
C LEU A 79 -74.79 -71.10 51.67
N GLU A 80 -75.70 -70.60 52.52
CA GLU A 80 -75.89 -69.16 52.77
C GLU A 80 -74.63 -68.49 53.34
N GLU A 81 -73.96 -69.12 54.30
CA GLU A 81 -72.67 -68.66 54.85
C GLU A 81 -71.56 -68.66 53.78
N SER A 82 -71.49 -69.71 52.95
CA SER A 82 -70.52 -69.75 51.85
C SER A 82 -70.78 -68.68 50.78
N LEU A 83 -72.05 -68.38 50.51
CA LEU A 83 -72.50 -67.45 49.48
C LEU A 83 -72.34 -66.00 49.95
N THR A 84 -72.61 -65.70 51.21
CA THR A 84 -72.29 -64.41 51.83
C THR A 84 -70.78 -64.17 51.88
N THR A 85 -69.99 -65.19 52.27
CA THR A 85 -68.52 -65.12 52.23
C THR A 85 -67.98 -64.90 50.80
N ALA A 86 -68.56 -65.56 49.80
CA ALA A 86 -68.18 -65.39 48.40
C ALA A 86 -68.53 -63.99 47.87
N ARG A 87 -69.71 -63.46 48.22
CA ARG A 87 -70.10 -62.07 47.90
C ARG A 87 -69.17 -61.05 48.55
N GLN A 88 -68.77 -61.26 49.80
CA GLN A 88 -67.82 -60.37 50.48
C GLN A 88 -66.47 -60.39 49.77
N ARG A 89 -65.92 -61.57 49.46
CA ARG A 89 -64.66 -61.69 48.70
C ARG A 89 -64.72 -61.05 47.31
N LEU A 90 -65.87 -61.14 46.62
CA LEU A 90 -66.07 -60.48 45.35
C LEU A 90 -66.05 -58.95 45.52
N ALA A 91 -66.77 -58.41 46.51
CA ALA A 91 -66.76 -56.99 46.82
C ALA A 91 -65.36 -56.47 47.22
N ASP A 92 -64.62 -57.24 48.03
CA ASP A 92 -63.24 -56.92 48.42
C ASP A 92 -62.26 -56.95 47.22
N GLN A 93 -62.54 -57.77 46.19
CA GLN A 93 -61.78 -57.83 44.94
C GLN A 93 -62.20 -56.77 43.91
N GLU A 94 -63.46 -56.36 43.90
CA GLU A 94 -63.99 -55.31 43.00
C GLU A 94 -63.62 -53.90 43.50
N ALA A 95 -63.53 -53.68 44.81
CA ALA A 95 -63.14 -52.40 45.41
C ALA A 95 -61.84 -51.79 44.85
N PRO A 96 -60.72 -52.54 44.68
CA PRO A 96 -59.49 -52.01 44.07
C PRO A 96 -59.53 -51.88 42.53
N LEU A 97 -60.52 -52.44 41.82
CA LEU A 97 -60.58 -52.32 40.36
C LEU A 97 -60.93 -50.89 39.91
N ALA A 98 -61.85 -50.22 40.61
CA ALA A 98 -62.23 -48.85 40.30
C ALA A 98 -61.05 -47.85 40.34
N PRO A 99 -60.21 -47.78 41.39
CA PRO A 99 -59.05 -46.88 41.41
C PRO A 99 -57.96 -47.31 40.41
N LEU A 100 -57.79 -48.60 40.10
CA LEU A 100 -56.85 -49.05 39.06
C LEU A 100 -57.28 -48.61 37.66
N LEU A 101 -58.58 -48.67 37.35
CA LEU A 101 -59.13 -48.14 36.09
C LEU A 101 -58.98 -46.62 36.00
N ALA A 102 -59.17 -45.90 37.11
CA ALA A 102 -58.94 -44.45 37.18
C ALA A 102 -57.45 -44.11 36.93
N GLN A 103 -56.51 -44.82 37.56
CA GLN A 103 -55.07 -44.65 37.32
C GLN A 103 -54.68 -44.99 35.87
N GLN A 104 -55.25 -46.04 35.28
CA GLN A 104 -55.02 -46.37 33.86
C GLN A 104 -55.50 -45.23 32.96
N GLN A 105 -56.68 -44.66 33.23
CA GLN A 105 -57.21 -43.53 32.46
C GLN A 105 -56.33 -42.29 32.62
N GLU A 106 -55.89 -41.97 33.84
CA GLU A 106 -54.99 -40.84 34.12
C GLU A 106 -53.67 -41.00 33.36
N LEU A 107 -52.98 -42.13 33.51
CA LEU A 107 -51.74 -42.45 32.76
C LEU A 107 -51.94 -42.37 31.24
N THR A 108 -53.09 -42.84 30.73
CA THR A 108 -53.41 -42.72 29.30
C THR A 108 -53.53 -41.26 28.87
N THR A 109 -54.12 -40.38 29.68
CA THR A 109 -54.16 -38.94 29.41
C THR A 109 -52.78 -38.27 29.54
N GLU A 110 -51.93 -38.73 30.46
CA GLU A 110 -50.56 -38.22 30.60
C GLU A 110 -49.68 -38.62 29.42
N CYS A 111 -49.75 -39.87 28.95
CA CYS A 111 -49.11 -40.30 27.71
C CYS A 111 -49.54 -39.42 26.52
N GLY A 112 -50.84 -39.16 26.35
CA GLY A 112 -51.32 -38.26 25.28
C GLY A 112 -50.80 -36.81 25.41
N LYS A 113 -50.64 -36.29 26.63
CA LYS A 113 -49.99 -34.98 26.88
C LYS A 113 -48.50 -35.02 26.51
N LEU A 114 -47.80 -36.11 26.83
CA LEU A 114 -46.39 -36.29 26.49
C LEU A 114 -46.17 -36.46 24.98
N ASP A 115 -47.03 -37.20 24.27
CA ASP A 115 -46.98 -37.35 22.81
C ASP A 115 -47.17 -35.99 22.11
N THR A 116 -48.17 -35.21 22.53
CA THR A 116 -48.39 -33.86 21.98
C THR A 116 -47.25 -32.90 22.32
N ALA A 117 -46.64 -33.01 23.51
CA ALA A 117 -45.44 -32.26 23.87
C ALA A 117 -44.24 -32.66 23.00
N GLY A 118 -44.02 -33.96 22.78
CA GLY A 118 -42.97 -34.51 21.92
C GLY A 118 -43.09 -34.01 20.48
N ALA A 119 -44.27 -34.14 19.88
CA ALA A 119 -44.56 -33.63 18.53
C ALA A 119 -44.35 -32.10 18.41
N ASN A 120 -44.64 -31.34 19.48
CA ASN A 120 -44.36 -29.90 19.51
C ASN A 120 -42.87 -29.58 19.65
N GLN A 121 -42.09 -30.37 20.39
CA GLN A 121 -40.63 -30.22 20.45
C GLN A 121 -39.96 -30.62 19.12
N GLU A 122 -40.45 -31.66 18.45
CA GLU A 122 -39.95 -32.06 17.13
C GLU A 122 -40.18 -30.96 16.08
N LYS A 123 -41.36 -30.32 16.08
CA LYS A 123 -41.63 -29.13 15.26
C LYS A 123 -40.68 -27.97 15.57
N LYS A 124 -40.39 -27.69 16.84
CA LYS A 124 -39.40 -26.67 17.24
C LYS A 124 -37.98 -27.02 16.77
N LEU A 125 -37.57 -28.28 16.89
CA LEU A 125 -36.27 -28.75 16.40
C LEU A 125 -36.17 -28.66 14.87
N ALA A 126 -37.25 -28.94 14.14
CA ALA A 126 -37.30 -28.74 12.70
C ALA A 126 -37.16 -27.26 12.33
N GLN A 127 -37.91 -26.36 13.00
CA GLN A 127 -37.80 -24.91 12.81
C GLN A 127 -36.38 -24.40 13.11
N LEU A 128 -35.78 -24.80 14.23
CA LEU A 128 -34.42 -24.40 14.61
C LEU A 128 -33.37 -24.87 13.60
N ARG A 129 -33.52 -26.07 13.02
CA ARG A 129 -32.63 -26.56 11.95
C ARG A 129 -32.77 -25.74 10.67
N THR A 130 -33.98 -25.37 10.28
CA THR A 130 -34.22 -24.50 9.12
C THR A 130 -33.61 -23.11 9.34
N THR A 131 -33.90 -22.46 10.47
CA THR A 131 -33.35 -21.12 10.76
C THR A 131 -31.84 -21.14 10.92
N LEU A 132 -31.25 -22.19 11.48
CA LEU A 132 -29.79 -22.33 11.56
C LEU A 132 -29.17 -22.39 10.15
N LYS A 133 -29.80 -23.10 9.23
CA LYS A 133 -29.34 -23.21 7.84
C LYS A 133 -29.46 -21.86 7.10
N GLU A 134 -30.58 -21.16 7.26
CA GLU A 134 -30.80 -19.82 6.69
C GLU A 134 -29.79 -18.79 7.23
N VAL A 135 -29.50 -18.82 8.54
CA VAL A 135 -28.47 -17.98 9.16
C VAL A 135 -27.08 -18.33 8.62
N GLN A 136 -26.73 -19.62 8.49
CA GLN A 136 -25.44 -20.01 7.90
C GLN A 136 -25.30 -19.53 6.45
N GLU A 137 -26.29 -19.76 5.59
CA GLU A 137 -26.26 -19.35 4.18
C GLU A 137 -26.17 -17.82 4.03
N THR A 138 -26.87 -17.05 4.88
CA THR A 138 -26.81 -15.58 4.88
C THR A 138 -25.52 -15.03 5.48
N GLU A 139 -24.95 -15.65 6.52
CA GLU A 139 -23.66 -15.29 7.09
C GLU A 139 -22.52 -15.53 6.10
N TYR A 140 -22.48 -16.68 5.41
CA TYR A 140 -21.46 -16.94 4.38
C TYR A 140 -21.54 -15.93 3.23
N ALA A 141 -22.74 -15.64 2.70
CA ALA A 141 -22.91 -14.62 1.67
C ALA A 141 -22.44 -13.22 2.14
N THR A 142 -22.73 -12.87 3.40
CA THR A 142 -22.28 -11.60 4.02
C THR A 142 -20.77 -11.55 4.22
N ILE A 143 -20.13 -12.68 4.54
CA ILE A 143 -18.67 -12.80 4.66
C ILE A 143 -18.00 -12.61 3.31
N ASP A 144 -18.52 -13.23 2.25
CA ASP A 144 -17.99 -13.06 0.88
C ASP A 144 -18.11 -11.61 0.38
N GLU A 145 -19.23 -10.93 0.64
CA GLU A 145 -19.38 -9.51 0.32
C GLU A 145 -18.37 -8.65 1.10
N LYS A 146 -18.20 -8.90 2.41
CA LYS A 146 -17.21 -8.19 3.24
C LYS A 146 -15.78 -8.43 2.73
N ASN A 147 -15.44 -9.65 2.35
CA ASN A 147 -14.13 -9.99 1.77
C ASN A 147 -13.90 -9.23 0.44
N ALA A 148 -14.91 -9.16 -0.43
CA ALA A 148 -14.84 -8.38 -1.66
C ALA A 148 -14.68 -6.86 -1.39
N LEU A 149 -15.31 -6.33 -0.35
CA LEU A 149 -15.14 -4.93 0.09
C LEU A 149 -13.73 -4.67 0.66
N VAL A 150 -13.14 -5.60 1.41
CA VAL A 150 -11.74 -5.51 1.88
C VAL A 150 -10.78 -5.45 0.70
N VAL A 151 -10.93 -6.33 -0.29
CA VAL A 151 -10.10 -6.30 -1.52
C VAL A 151 -10.26 -4.99 -2.29
N LYS A 152 -11.49 -4.45 -2.42
CA LYS A 152 -11.73 -3.13 -3.03
C LYS A 152 -11.04 -2.00 -2.24
N ARG A 153 -11.09 -2.02 -0.90
CA ARG A 153 -10.41 -1.04 -0.04
C ARG A 153 -8.89 -1.11 -0.23
N SER A 154 -8.29 -2.29 -0.27
CA SER A 154 -6.84 -2.44 -0.49
C SER A 154 -6.41 -1.90 -1.86
N LYS A 155 -7.19 -2.15 -2.92
CA LYS A 155 -6.94 -1.56 -4.25
C LYS A 155 -7.07 -0.03 -4.26
N MET A 156 -8.03 0.51 -3.51
CA MET A 156 -8.20 1.96 -3.36
C MET A 156 -7.04 2.60 -2.59
N GLN A 157 -6.51 1.93 -1.57
CA GLN A 157 -5.31 2.37 -0.84
C GLN A 157 -4.07 2.36 -1.74
N GLN A 158 -3.88 1.31 -2.53
CA GLN A 158 -2.79 1.27 -3.53
C GLN A 158 -2.91 2.41 -4.54
N ALA A 159 -4.09 2.61 -5.13
CA ALA A 159 -4.32 3.71 -6.07
C ALA A 159 -4.09 5.10 -5.43
N GLY A 160 -4.36 5.26 -4.13
CA GLY A 160 -4.04 6.49 -3.40
C GLY A 160 -2.53 6.71 -3.22
N ALA A 161 -1.76 5.65 -2.99
CA ALA A 161 -0.29 5.70 -2.99
C ALA A 161 0.24 6.04 -4.39
N ASP A 162 -0.23 5.33 -5.43
CA ASP A 162 0.16 5.56 -6.82
C ASP A 162 -0.10 7.02 -7.25
N VAL A 163 -1.24 7.60 -6.88
CA VAL A 163 -1.56 9.02 -7.14
C VAL A 163 -0.59 9.96 -6.41
N THR A 164 -0.22 9.65 -5.16
CA THR A 164 0.74 10.46 -4.38
C THR A 164 2.13 10.45 -5.03
N ASP A 165 2.59 9.29 -5.48
CA ASP A 165 3.87 9.14 -6.19
C ASP A 165 3.87 9.84 -7.55
N ILE A 166 2.74 9.80 -8.29
CA ILE A 166 2.59 10.53 -9.55
C ILE A 166 2.60 12.04 -9.31
N SER A 167 1.92 12.55 -8.28
CA SER A 167 1.98 13.97 -7.91
C SER A 167 3.41 14.43 -7.59
N ALA A 168 4.16 13.65 -6.80
CA ALA A 168 5.56 13.96 -6.50
C ALA A 168 6.46 13.97 -7.76
N GLN A 169 6.17 13.12 -8.75
CA GLN A 169 6.87 13.12 -10.04
C GLN A 169 6.51 14.37 -10.88
N ILE A 170 5.26 14.82 -10.86
CA ILE A 170 4.83 16.06 -11.54
C ILE A 170 5.56 17.26 -10.94
N ASP A 171 5.56 17.42 -9.62
CA ASP A 171 6.28 18.51 -8.92
C ASP A 171 7.78 18.54 -9.28
N ALA A 172 8.41 17.36 -9.41
CA ALA A 172 9.81 17.23 -9.79
C ALA A 172 10.06 17.59 -11.26
N LEU A 173 9.12 17.30 -12.17
CA LEU A 173 9.20 17.68 -13.58
C LEU A 173 8.95 19.18 -13.77
N GLU A 174 7.99 19.78 -13.04
CA GLU A 174 7.74 21.22 -13.08
C GLU A 174 8.97 22.03 -12.64
N LYS A 175 9.65 21.61 -11.57
CA LYS A 175 10.93 22.22 -11.14
C LYS A 175 12.02 22.15 -12.21
N LYS A 176 12.15 21.02 -12.91
CA LYS A 176 13.10 20.88 -14.04
C LYS A 176 12.74 21.78 -15.22
N LEU A 177 11.44 21.89 -15.53
CA LEU A 177 10.94 22.75 -16.60
C LEU A 177 11.24 24.22 -16.29
N GLU A 178 11.04 24.65 -15.04
CA GLU A 178 11.33 26.02 -14.63
C GLU A 178 12.83 26.32 -14.64
N GLN A 179 13.69 25.38 -14.20
CA GLN A 179 15.14 25.50 -14.35
C GLN A 179 15.57 25.68 -15.82
N LEU A 180 14.97 24.90 -16.74
CA LEU A 180 15.23 25.02 -18.18
C LEU A 180 14.75 26.36 -18.76
N ARG A 181 13.61 26.91 -18.28
CA ARG A 181 13.16 28.26 -18.66
C ARG A 181 14.15 29.33 -18.21
N THR A 182 14.62 29.28 -16.96
CA THR A 182 15.63 30.22 -16.45
C THR A 182 16.92 30.13 -17.26
N GLN A 183 17.38 28.91 -17.59
CA GLN A 183 18.56 28.72 -18.45
C GLN A 183 18.35 29.30 -19.86
N GLN A 184 17.17 29.09 -20.47
CA GLN A 184 16.84 29.66 -21.77
C GLN A 184 16.82 31.20 -21.75
N GLN A 185 16.25 31.80 -20.70
CA GLN A 185 16.28 33.26 -20.52
C GLN A 185 17.71 33.78 -20.39
N GLN A 186 18.55 33.15 -19.58
CA GLN A 186 19.96 33.52 -19.42
C GLN A 186 20.74 33.46 -20.75
N LEU A 187 20.55 32.39 -21.54
CA LEU A 187 21.17 32.26 -22.87
C LEU A 187 20.67 33.33 -23.85
N ASN A 188 19.38 33.65 -23.83
CA ASN A 188 18.83 34.74 -24.66
C ASN A 188 19.43 36.10 -24.26
N THR A 189 19.58 36.40 -22.96
CA THR A 189 20.26 37.61 -22.49
C THR A 189 21.70 37.68 -22.99
N GLN A 190 22.46 36.59 -22.90
CA GLN A 190 23.83 36.52 -23.43
C GLN A 190 23.90 36.76 -24.94
N ILE A 191 22.92 36.25 -25.71
CA ILE A 191 22.82 36.52 -27.16
C ILE A 191 22.61 38.02 -27.43
N TYR A 192 21.72 38.68 -26.69
CA TYR A 192 21.50 40.12 -26.81
C TYR A 192 22.72 40.95 -26.39
N GLU A 193 23.48 40.51 -25.38
CA GLU A 193 24.73 41.18 -24.94
C GLU A 193 25.88 41.01 -25.93
N LEU A 194 25.97 39.87 -26.62
CA LEU A 194 27.00 39.62 -27.65
C LEU A 194 26.72 40.36 -28.96
N GLN A 195 25.46 40.68 -29.26
CA GLN A 195 25.07 41.35 -30.50
C GLN A 195 25.75 42.73 -30.72
N PRO A 196 25.79 43.68 -29.75
CA PRO A 196 26.51 44.94 -29.93
C PRO A 196 28.03 44.76 -30.06
N LEU A 197 28.63 43.80 -29.34
CA LEU A 197 30.07 43.48 -29.47
C LEU A 197 30.43 43.02 -30.89
N ILE A 198 29.55 42.26 -31.55
CA ILE A 198 29.73 41.84 -32.94
C ILE A 198 29.65 43.04 -33.90
N GLU A 199 28.73 43.97 -33.69
CA GLU A 199 28.62 45.18 -34.51
C GLU A 199 29.80 46.16 -34.28
N GLU A 200 30.30 46.28 -33.04
CA GLU A 200 31.51 47.06 -32.72
C GLU A 200 32.75 46.48 -33.41
N LEU A 201 32.97 45.17 -33.31
CA LEU A 201 34.06 44.47 -34.01
C LEU A 201 33.95 44.61 -35.53
N ARG A 202 32.74 44.54 -36.10
CA ARG A 202 32.50 44.77 -37.53
C ARG A 202 32.82 46.21 -37.93
N GLY A 203 32.45 47.18 -37.09
CA GLY A 203 32.79 48.59 -37.27
C GLY A 203 34.32 48.82 -37.29
N ALA A 204 35.03 48.28 -36.30
CA ALA A 204 36.49 48.35 -36.22
C ALA A 204 37.16 47.68 -37.43
N GLN A 205 36.68 46.50 -37.85
CA GLN A 205 37.18 45.80 -39.03
C GLN A 205 36.97 46.61 -40.33
N GLY A 206 35.87 47.37 -40.43
CA GLY A 206 35.60 48.30 -41.53
C GLY A 206 36.50 49.54 -41.53
N GLN A 207 37.02 49.96 -40.38
CA GLN A 207 37.95 51.09 -40.24
C GLN A 207 39.40 50.72 -40.57
N CYS A 208 39.83 49.48 -40.33
CA CYS A 208 41.17 48.99 -40.66
C CYS A 208 41.67 49.35 -42.08
N PRO A 209 40.93 49.10 -43.18
CA PRO A 209 41.40 49.47 -44.52
C PRO A 209 41.49 50.98 -44.74
N VAL A 210 40.67 51.79 -44.06
CA VAL A 210 40.74 53.26 -44.11
C VAL A 210 42.02 53.74 -43.44
N MET A 211 42.29 53.29 -42.20
CA MET A 211 43.56 53.58 -41.51
C MET A 211 44.78 53.10 -42.29
N GLN A 212 44.70 51.93 -42.94
CA GLN A 212 45.79 51.41 -43.76
C GLN A 212 46.03 52.26 -45.01
N ALA A 213 44.97 52.76 -45.65
CA ALA A 213 45.06 53.67 -46.78
C ALA A 213 45.60 55.05 -46.37
N GLU A 214 45.15 55.60 -45.24
CA GLU A 214 45.67 56.84 -44.66
C GLU A 214 47.16 56.73 -44.34
N LEU A 215 47.58 55.65 -43.68
CA LEU A 215 48.98 55.40 -43.37
C LEU A 215 49.83 55.23 -44.63
N ALA A 216 49.34 54.52 -45.65
CA ALA A 216 50.01 54.37 -46.93
C ALA A 216 50.16 55.73 -47.66
N GLN A 217 49.15 56.60 -47.57
CA GLN A 217 49.19 57.94 -48.13
C GLN A 217 50.16 58.85 -47.35
N GLN A 218 50.15 58.82 -46.00
CA GLN A 218 51.13 59.53 -45.18
C GLN A 218 52.58 59.10 -45.49
N ILE A 219 52.82 57.80 -45.68
CA ILE A 219 54.13 57.28 -46.10
C ILE A 219 54.54 57.84 -47.47
N LYS A 220 53.62 57.88 -48.43
CA LYS A 220 53.86 58.42 -49.77
C LYS A 220 54.17 59.92 -49.73
N ASP A 221 53.43 60.70 -48.95
CA ASP A 221 53.63 62.14 -48.81
C ASP A 221 54.94 62.46 -48.07
N ALA A 222 55.28 61.69 -47.03
CA ALA A 222 56.58 61.79 -46.35
C ALA A 222 57.75 61.42 -47.27
N GLN A 223 57.61 60.40 -48.14
CA GLN A 223 58.61 60.06 -49.15
C GLN A 223 58.79 61.18 -50.20
N ALA A 224 57.69 61.79 -50.64
CA ALA A 224 57.72 62.92 -51.56
C ALA A 224 58.38 64.16 -50.93
N ALA A 225 58.05 64.48 -49.67
CA ALA A 225 58.68 65.57 -48.91
C ALA A 225 60.17 65.33 -48.63
N ALA A 226 60.59 64.07 -48.48
CA ALA A 226 61.99 63.70 -48.31
C ALA A 226 62.81 63.76 -49.62
N ALA A 227 62.17 63.74 -50.79
CA ALA A 227 62.86 63.79 -52.09
C ALA A 227 63.70 65.07 -52.31
N PRO A 228 63.19 66.30 -52.12
CA PRO A 228 63.99 67.52 -52.25
C PRO A 228 65.11 67.59 -51.21
N ALA A 229 64.86 67.15 -49.97
CA ALA A 229 65.92 67.09 -48.95
C ALA A 229 67.07 66.15 -49.37
N ARG A 230 66.78 65.04 -50.07
CA ARG A 230 67.80 64.14 -50.64
C ARG A 230 68.56 64.78 -51.80
N THR A 231 67.91 65.54 -52.68
CA THR A 231 68.61 66.28 -53.74
C THR A 231 69.50 67.37 -53.17
N ASP A 232 69.01 68.14 -52.19
CA ASP A 232 69.79 69.18 -51.50
C ASP A 232 71.03 68.60 -50.81
N VAL A 233 70.92 67.44 -50.18
CA VAL A 233 72.06 66.72 -49.58
C VAL A 233 73.04 66.26 -50.65
N ALA A 234 72.57 65.72 -51.79
CA ALA A 234 73.42 65.31 -52.90
C ALA A 234 74.14 66.50 -53.57
N GLU A 235 73.49 67.65 -53.70
CA GLU A 235 74.12 68.88 -54.19
C GLU A 235 75.14 69.42 -53.20
N LYS A 236 74.80 69.50 -51.90
CA LYS A 236 75.75 69.89 -50.84
C LYS A 236 76.95 68.96 -50.77
N ALA A 237 76.78 67.66 -51.00
CA ALA A 237 77.89 66.70 -51.10
C ALA A 237 78.83 67.03 -52.27
N LYS A 238 78.30 67.32 -53.47
CA LYS A 238 79.12 67.75 -54.62
C LYS A 238 79.84 69.07 -54.36
N VAL A 239 79.18 70.03 -53.70
CA VAL A 239 79.81 71.31 -53.30
C VAL A 239 80.92 71.07 -52.28
N LEU A 240 80.74 70.13 -51.34
CA LEU A 240 81.76 69.73 -50.37
C LEU A 240 82.98 69.10 -51.06
N GLU A 241 82.79 68.14 -51.98
CA GLU A 241 83.89 67.54 -52.75
C GLU A 241 84.66 68.60 -53.56
N ALA A 242 83.95 69.51 -54.24
CA ALA A 242 84.57 70.61 -54.97
C ALA A 242 85.34 71.58 -54.06
N ALA A 243 84.85 71.82 -52.84
CA ALA A 243 85.55 72.61 -51.83
C ALA A 243 86.80 71.88 -51.30
N GLN A 244 86.72 70.57 -51.04
CA GLN A 244 87.86 69.75 -50.63
C GLN A 244 88.95 69.73 -51.71
N ALA A 245 88.60 69.60 -52.99
CA ALA A 245 89.54 69.70 -54.10
C ALA A 245 90.21 71.09 -54.21
N ARG A 246 89.47 72.17 -53.93
CA ARG A 246 90.03 73.53 -53.82
C ARG A 246 90.99 73.67 -52.63
N VAL A 247 90.68 73.07 -51.49
CA VAL A 247 91.59 73.06 -50.33
C VAL A 247 92.87 72.27 -50.63
N ALA A 248 92.77 71.13 -51.31
CA ALA A 248 93.94 70.35 -51.74
C ALA A 248 94.84 71.15 -52.70
N THR A 249 94.28 71.75 -53.75
CA THR A 249 95.07 72.58 -54.70
C THR A 249 95.65 73.85 -54.05
N LEU A 250 94.95 74.46 -53.09
CA LEU A 250 95.48 75.57 -52.30
C LEU A 250 96.59 75.10 -51.33
N SER A 251 96.50 73.91 -50.75
CA SER A 251 97.55 73.36 -49.87
C SER A 251 98.81 72.99 -50.65
N GLU A 252 98.68 72.42 -51.85
CA GLU A 252 99.79 72.22 -52.80
C GLU A 252 100.44 73.55 -53.18
N ARG A 253 99.63 74.58 -53.51
CA ARG A 253 100.13 75.93 -53.82
C ARG A 253 100.82 76.57 -52.61
N ALA A 254 100.29 76.39 -51.40
CA ALA A 254 100.91 76.86 -50.17
C ALA A 254 102.23 76.13 -49.88
N ALA A 255 102.30 74.81 -50.10
CA ALA A 255 103.53 74.03 -50.00
C ALA A 255 104.58 74.49 -51.03
N ALA A 256 104.17 74.76 -52.27
CA ALA A 256 105.04 75.30 -53.32
C ALA A 256 105.53 76.73 -53.01
N LEU A 257 104.68 77.59 -52.41
CA LEU A 257 105.08 78.91 -51.94
C LEU A 257 106.01 78.83 -50.73
N ASN A 258 105.75 77.94 -49.77
CA ASN A 258 106.66 77.69 -48.64
C ASN A 258 108.01 77.16 -49.12
N LYS A 259 108.04 76.31 -50.14
CA LYS A 259 109.28 75.88 -50.80
C LYS A 259 110.02 77.08 -51.42
N LYS A 260 109.32 77.96 -52.14
CA LYS A 260 109.92 79.20 -52.67
C LYS A 260 110.40 80.16 -51.57
N ILE A 261 109.71 80.25 -50.45
CA ILE A 261 110.13 81.05 -49.28
C ILE A 261 111.38 80.43 -48.66
N ALA A 262 111.46 79.11 -48.54
CA ALA A 262 112.68 78.42 -48.10
C ALA A 262 113.85 78.65 -49.08
N GLU A 263 113.63 78.50 -50.39
CA GLU A 263 114.62 78.80 -51.45
C GLU A 263 115.08 80.28 -51.39
N LEU A 264 114.17 81.24 -51.20
CA LEU A 264 114.52 82.66 -51.05
C LEU A 264 115.23 82.97 -49.74
N THR A 265 114.89 82.26 -48.67
CA THR A 265 115.56 82.37 -47.36
C THR A 265 116.96 81.76 -47.42
N GLU A 266 117.16 80.68 -48.17
CA GLU A 266 118.46 80.08 -48.48
C GLU A 266 119.32 81.02 -49.35
N ILE A 267 118.71 81.74 -50.30
CA ILE A 267 119.38 82.79 -51.08
C ILE A 267 119.79 83.98 -50.20
N LEU A 268 118.93 84.41 -49.26
CA LEU A 268 119.22 85.49 -48.30
C LEU A 268 120.20 85.07 -47.20
N ALA A 269 120.27 83.79 -46.86
CA ALA A 269 121.21 83.23 -45.90
C ALA A 269 122.60 82.90 -46.51
N ARG A 270 122.84 83.26 -47.79
CA ARG A 270 124.08 82.93 -48.51
C ARG A 270 125.15 84.03 -48.29
N PRO A 271 126.26 83.74 -47.58
CA PRO A 271 127.20 84.78 -47.16
C PRO A 271 128.24 85.17 -48.23
N LEU A 272 128.61 86.44 -48.25
CA LEU A 272 129.88 86.93 -48.83
C LEU A 272 131.06 86.61 -47.88
N PRO A 273 132.29 86.45 -48.39
CA PRO A 273 133.41 85.86 -47.64
C PRO A 273 133.90 86.76 -46.51
N THR A 274 134.25 86.15 -45.37
CA THR A 274 134.55 86.82 -44.09
C THR A 274 136.04 86.94 -43.76
N LEU A 275 136.42 88.11 -43.24
CA LEU A 275 137.65 88.38 -42.45
C LEU A 275 137.60 89.85 -41.96
N PRO A 276 138.07 90.19 -40.74
CA PRO A 276 137.84 89.56 -39.44
C PRO A 276 137.35 90.58 -38.35
N ALA A 277 137.22 90.09 -37.10
CA ALA A 277 137.17 90.82 -35.81
C ALA A 277 135.82 91.34 -35.20
N GLN A 278 135.59 90.86 -33.97
CA GLN A 278 134.92 91.36 -32.73
C GLN A 278 134.62 92.88 -32.53
N PRO A 279 133.89 93.31 -31.44
CA PRO A 279 133.13 92.57 -30.38
C PRO A 279 131.75 93.22 -29.93
N GLU A 280 131.17 92.67 -28.84
CA GLU A 280 130.26 93.27 -27.81
C GLU A 280 128.70 93.17 -27.86
N GLN A 281 128.15 93.22 -26.63
CA GLN A 281 126.78 93.06 -26.07
C GLN A 281 125.90 94.35 -26.21
N PRO A 282 124.69 94.50 -25.59
CA PRO A 282 123.81 93.59 -24.81
C PRO A 282 122.29 93.59 -25.22
N ALA A 283 121.45 92.93 -24.40
CA ALA A 283 119.96 92.96 -24.33
C ALA A 283 119.41 94.37 -23.86
N PRO A 284 118.08 94.65 -23.61
CA PRO A 284 116.97 93.72 -23.26
C PRO A 284 115.50 94.10 -23.63
N SER A 285 114.56 93.28 -23.11
CA SER A 285 113.18 93.60 -22.65
C SER A 285 111.96 93.62 -23.61
N ALA A 286 110.83 93.15 -23.04
CA ALA A 286 109.45 93.04 -23.57
C ALA A 286 108.65 94.38 -23.35
N PRO A 287 107.28 94.51 -23.28
CA PRO A 287 106.18 93.50 -23.20
C PRO A 287 104.82 93.87 -23.91
N VAL A 288 103.75 93.13 -23.54
CA VAL A 288 102.30 93.51 -23.43
C VAL A 288 101.27 92.89 -24.41
N GLU A 289 100.18 92.38 -23.80
CA GLU A 289 98.87 91.84 -24.26
C GLU A 289 97.89 92.97 -24.73
N PRO A 290 96.53 92.87 -24.79
CA PRO A 290 95.54 91.79 -24.54
C PRO A 290 94.72 91.47 -25.84
N ALA A 291 93.49 90.89 -25.92
CA ALA A 291 92.46 90.53 -24.94
C ALA A 291 91.50 89.41 -25.45
N GLN A 292 90.61 88.95 -24.55
CA GLN A 292 89.38 88.17 -24.79
C GLN A 292 88.13 89.09 -24.75
N PRO A 293 86.93 88.68 -25.25
CA PRO A 293 85.91 87.93 -24.45
C PRO A 293 85.07 86.92 -25.31
N SER A 294 84.13 86.08 -24.83
CA SER A 294 83.78 85.48 -23.53
C SER A 294 82.85 84.27 -23.78
N ALA A 295 82.76 83.30 -22.86
CA ALA A 295 81.79 82.19 -22.92
C ALA A 295 80.37 82.61 -22.46
N PRO A 296 79.34 81.76 -22.62
CA PRO A 296 78.90 80.96 -21.45
C PRO A 296 78.46 79.50 -21.78
N VAL A 297 78.87 78.51 -20.97
CA VAL A 297 78.12 77.79 -19.89
C VAL A 297 77.20 76.63 -20.36
N VAL A 298 77.28 75.51 -19.62
CA VAL A 298 76.65 74.19 -19.87
C VAL A 298 75.40 73.99 -18.98
N PRO A 299 74.45 73.09 -19.33
CA PRO A 299 74.27 71.87 -18.52
C PRO A 299 73.98 70.61 -19.40
N THR A 300 74.62 69.45 -19.23
CA THR A 300 74.40 68.40 -18.21
C THR A 300 72.94 68.07 -17.86
N THR A 301 72.36 67.01 -18.46
CA THR A 301 71.90 65.76 -17.78
C THR A 301 71.02 64.88 -18.70
N PRO A 302 70.88 63.55 -18.44
CA PRO A 302 70.13 62.60 -19.26
C PRO A 302 68.70 62.33 -18.73
N PRO A 303 67.86 61.60 -19.47
CA PRO A 303 66.73 60.86 -18.90
C PRO A 303 67.07 59.38 -18.69
N THR A 304 67.11 58.96 -17.43
CA THR A 304 67.10 57.56 -17.00
C THR A 304 65.69 56.96 -17.04
N GLY A 305 65.45 56.02 -17.96
CA GLY A 305 64.48 54.91 -17.80
C GLY A 305 62.98 55.23 -17.65
N PRO A 306 62.13 54.22 -17.37
CA PRO A 306 62.46 52.80 -17.17
C PRO A 306 61.87 51.85 -18.24
N ALA A 307 62.35 50.62 -18.25
CA ALA A 307 61.61 49.49 -18.81
C ALA A 307 60.52 49.04 -17.82
N ALA A 308 59.33 48.71 -18.33
CA ALA A 308 58.31 47.98 -17.58
C ALA A 308 57.48 47.11 -18.52
N THR A 309 57.71 45.80 -18.45
CA THR A 309 56.84 44.74 -19.01
C THR A 309 56.11 44.05 -17.82
N PRO A 310 55.17 43.10 -18.04
CA PRO A 310 53.77 43.35 -17.70
C PRO A 310 53.26 42.60 -16.45
N THR A 311 52.19 43.14 -15.85
CA THR A 311 51.26 42.45 -14.92
C THR A 311 49.91 43.16 -15.05
N VAL A 312 48.84 42.54 -15.59
CA VAL A 312 47.99 41.45 -15.04
C VAL A 312 46.99 41.94 -13.98
N THR A 313 45.82 41.29 -13.95
CA THR A 313 44.70 41.40 -12.98
C THR A 313 43.82 42.67 -13.02
N GLY A 314 42.75 42.58 -13.81
CA GLY A 314 41.50 43.33 -13.65
C GLY A 314 40.31 42.37 -13.68
N THR A 315 40.02 41.70 -12.56
CA THR A 315 38.84 40.83 -12.34
C THR A 315 37.76 41.69 -11.65
N PRO A 316 36.45 41.51 -11.93
CA PRO A 316 35.53 42.64 -11.96
C PRO A 316 35.02 43.10 -10.59
N ALA A 317 34.67 44.39 -10.51
CA ALA A 317 33.90 44.95 -9.41
C ALA A 317 32.41 44.56 -9.57
N ALA A 318 31.85 43.97 -8.52
CA ALA A 318 30.40 43.85 -8.36
C ALA A 318 29.83 45.09 -7.64
N PRO A 319 28.64 45.56 -8.00
CA PRO A 319 27.66 46.07 -7.06
C PRO A 319 26.60 44.98 -6.81
N SER A 320 26.44 44.49 -5.59
CA SER A 320 25.73 45.16 -4.49
C SER A 320 24.21 45.20 -4.69
N THR A 321 23.56 44.19 -4.12
CA THR A 321 22.27 44.26 -3.41
C THR A 321 21.50 45.59 -3.41
N ALA A 322 20.22 45.54 -3.80
CA ALA A 322 19.07 45.60 -2.88
C ALA A 322 17.80 46.16 -3.55
N ALA A 323 16.67 45.44 -3.41
CA ALA A 323 15.34 46.00 -3.11
C ALA A 323 14.27 44.89 -3.12
N ALA A 324 13.61 44.66 -1.98
CA ALA A 324 12.23 44.20 -1.98
C ALA A 324 11.33 45.41 -2.32
N PRO A 325 10.05 45.19 -2.69
CA PRO A 325 9.05 45.47 -1.66
C PRO A 325 7.90 44.46 -1.56
N THR A 326 7.21 44.63 -0.44
CA THR A 326 6.10 43.88 0.13
C THR A 326 4.74 44.05 -0.58
N ALA A 327 3.95 42.97 -0.51
CA ALA A 327 2.51 42.92 -0.21
C ALA A 327 1.47 43.65 -1.09
N ALA A 328 0.46 42.89 -1.53
CA ALA A 328 -0.93 43.08 -1.08
C ALA A 328 -1.86 41.92 -1.49
N THR A 329 -2.63 41.39 -0.54
CA THR A 329 -3.91 40.72 -0.78
C THR A 329 -4.99 41.62 -0.17
N PRO A 330 -6.19 41.73 -0.75
CA PRO A 330 -7.36 41.26 0.03
C PRO A 330 -8.53 40.71 -0.81
N ALA A 331 -9.41 39.94 -0.15
CA ALA A 331 -10.90 39.92 -0.22
C ALA A 331 -11.64 39.93 -1.59
N ALA A 332 -12.83 39.32 -1.75
CA ALA A 332 -13.63 38.40 -0.94
C ALA A 332 -14.75 37.80 -1.83
N SER A 333 -15.40 36.72 -1.40
CA SER A 333 -16.67 36.24 -1.97
C SER A 333 -17.88 36.97 -1.37
N PRO A 334 -19.01 37.02 -2.08
CA PRO A 334 -20.34 37.01 -1.47
C PRO A 334 -21.13 35.74 -1.83
N ALA A 335 -22.18 35.46 -1.04
CA ALA A 335 -22.87 34.18 -0.96
C ALA A 335 -24.19 34.09 -1.76
N ALA A 336 -24.73 32.88 -1.90
CA ALA A 336 -26.16 32.61 -2.09
C ALA A 336 -26.57 31.32 -1.35
N ALA A 337 -27.74 31.33 -0.70
CA ALA A 337 -28.31 30.21 0.06
C ALA A 337 -29.12 29.26 -0.86
N THR A 338 -29.80 28.16 -0.47
CA THR A 338 -30.48 27.74 0.78
C THR A 338 -30.86 26.23 0.65
N PRO A 339 -31.70 25.59 1.51
CA PRO A 339 -31.37 24.96 2.79
C PRO A 339 -31.52 23.41 2.80
N LYS A 340 -31.08 22.74 3.88
CA LYS A 340 -31.75 21.51 4.34
C LYS A 340 -31.59 21.32 5.85
N ALA A 341 -32.73 21.18 6.54
CA ALA A 341 -32.77 20.86 7.96
C ALA A 341 -32.58 19.34 8.17
N SER A 342 -31.99 18.94 9.30
CA SER A 342 -32.61 18.00 10.27
C SER A 342 -31.66 17.57 11.41
N ALA A 343 -32.25 17.50 12.61
CA ALA A 343 -31.95 16.58 13.70
C ALA A 343 -30.55 16.59 14.38
N SER A 344 -30.60 16.88 15.67
CA SER A 344 -29.54 16.73 16.67
C SER A 344 -29.36 15.28 17.16
N LYS A 345 -28.13 14.92 17.55
CA LYS A 345 -27.81 14.29 18.84
C LYS A 345 -26.31 14.37 19.16
N PRO A 346 -25.88 14.31 20.44
CA PRO A 346 -24.55 14.76 20.85
C PRO A 346 -23.57 13.63 21.20
N GLN A 347 -22.32 14.03 21.42
CA GLN A 347 -21.39 13.51 22.44
C GLN A 347 -20.84 12.08 22.26
N LEU A 348 -19.54 11.99 21.98
CA LEU A 348 -18.57 11.35 22.90
C LEU A 348 -17.13 11.68 22.48
N ALA A 349 -16.43 12.42 23.33
CA ALA A 349 -14.99 12.62 23.21
C ALA A 349 -14.29 11.48 23.98
N HIS A 350 -13.46 10.70 23.27
CA HIS A 350 -12.46 9.85 23.91
C HIS A 350 -11.08 10.16 23.35
N SER A 351 -10.35 10.98 24.11
CA SER A 351 -8.89 10.97 24.11
C SER A 351 -8.41 9.58 24.57
N GLY A 352 -7.51 8.98 23.80
CA GLY A 352 -7.05 7.61 24.02
C GLY A 352 -5.61 7.41 23.57
N ALA A 353 -4.70 7.91 24.42
CA ALA A 353 -3.27 7.55 24.56
C ALA A 353 -2.45 7.20 23.30
N GLU A 354 -1.45 8.04 23.04
CA GLU A 354 -0.21 7.63 22.39
C GLU A 354 0.41 6.42 23.12
N LEU A 355 0.89 5.43 22.38
CA LEU A 355 1.94 4.54 22.88
C LEU A 355 2.73 3.98 21.70
N GLY A 356 3.90 4.57 21.44
CA GLY A 356 4.85 4.06 20.47
C GLY A 356 5.52 2.77 20.99
N GLY A 357 5.84 1.86 20.08
CA GLY A 357 6.51 0.60 20.41
C GLY A 357 7.04 -0.07 19.16
N ALA A 358 8.35 0.05 18.92
CA ALA A 358 8.97 -0.50 17.72
C ALA A 358 9.00 -2.04 17.75
N ILE A 359 8.50 -2.65 16.68
CA ILE A 359 8.82 -4.01 16.25
C ILE A 359 9.13 -3.86 14.75
N GLY A 360 10.33 -4.14 14.25
CA GLY A 360 11.26 -5.18 14.68
C GLY A 360 11.33 -6.17 13.50
N ALA A 361 12.34 -5.99 12.64
CA ALA A 361 12.36 -6.62 11.32
C ALA A 361 12.36 -8.16 11.41
N ALA A 362 11.38 -8.79 10.76
CA ALA A 362 11.31 -10.24 10.59
C ALA A 362 11.50 -10.59 9.10
N THR A 363 12.77 -10.78 8.71
CA THR A 363 13.13 -11.28 7.38
C THR A 363 12.75 -12.76 7.28
N VAL A 364 11.70 -13.10 6.56
CA VAL A 364 11.35 -14.50 6.25
C VAL A 364 11.68 -14.82 4.79
N LEU A 365 12.81 -15.49 4.60
CA LEU A 365 13.16 -16.21 3.38
C LEU A 365 12.36 -17.52 3.32
N LEU A 366 11.33 -17.59 2.47
CA LEU A 366 10.73 -18.84 1.96
C LEU A 366 9.80 -18.46 0.79
N GLY A 367 9.78 -19.12 -0.36
CA GLY A 367 10.64 -20.18 -0.89
C GLY A 367 10.17 -20.50 -2.32
N ALA A 368 11.09 -20.80 -3.24
CA ALA A 368 10.71 -21.17 -4.60
C ALA A 368 10.07 -22.57 -4.61
N GLY A 369 8.93 -22.75 -5.28
CA GLY A 369 8.31 -24.08 -5.40
C GLY A 369 7.05 -24.15 -6.26
N GLY A 370 7.10 -24.96 -7.33
CA GLY A 370 5.93 -25.72 -7.78
C GLY A 370 5.00 -25.09 -8.83
N ALA A 371 5.52 -24.76 -10.02
CA ALA A 371 4.66 -24.59 -11.20
C ALA A 371 4.15 -25.97 -11.70
N LEU A 372 3.01 -26.43 -11.17
CA LEU A 372 2.42 -27.74 -11.49
C LEU A 372 1.21 -27.59 -12.44
N ALA A 373 1.51 -27.49 -13.74
CA ALA A 373 0.50 -27.33 -14.79
C ALA A 373 -0.19 -28.66 -15.16
N LEU A 374 -1.19 -29.07 -14.38
CA LEU A 374 -2.07 -30.20 -14.71
C LEU A 374 -3.08 -29.83 -15.81
N ARG A 375 -2.75 -30.16 -17.06
CA ARG A 375 -3.63 -29.97 -18.22
C ARG A 375 -4.75 -31.02 -18.20
N ARG A 376 -5.99 -30.60 -17.91
CA ARG A 376 -7.17 -31.49 -17.90
C ARG A 376 -7.40 -32.14 -19.26
N VAL A 377 -7.56 -33.46 -19.25
CA VAL A 377 -8.25 -34.24 -20.29
C VAL A 377 -9.73 -33.84 -20.29
N ARG A 378 -10.34 -33.81 -21.48
CA ARG A 378 -11.76 -33.51 -21.68
C ARG A 378 -12.42 -34.75 -22.28
N ASN A 379 -13.35 -35.35 -21.54
CA ASN A 379 -14.46 -36.12 -22.11
C ASN A 379 -15.59 -35.14 -22.46
#